data_AF-A0A5P9P0I7-F1
#
_entry.id   AF-A0A5P9P0I7-F1
#
_cell.length_a   1.000
_cell.length_b   1.000
_cell.length_c   1.000
_cell.angle_alpha   90.00
_cell.angle_beta   90.00
_cell.angle_gamma   90.00
#
_symmetry.space_group_name_H-M   'P 1'
#
loop_
_entity.id
_entity.type
_entity.pdbx_description
1 polymer ?
#
loop_
_entity_poly.entity_id
_entity_poly.type
_entity_poly.pdbx_seq_one_letter_code
_entity_poly.pdbx_strand_id
1 'polypeptide(L)' 'MPDENVHELAAPDRAIDHDEFDPLGTLTLIVLYFLVLVLMWLFTYFIEFLGNDPTPLVIV' A
#
# COMPACT_ATOMS: atom_id res chain seq x y z
N MET A 1 10.79 50.44 -10.13
CA MET A 1 10.32 49.57 -9.03
C MET A 1 10.18 48.19 -9.64
N PRO A 2 11.00 47.20 -9.27
CA PRO A 2 10.84 45.84 -9.77
C PRO A 2 9.62 45.23 -9.06
N ASP A 3 8.66 44.81 -9.85
CA ASP A 3 7.48 44.07 -9.39
C ASP A 3 7.93 42.65 -9.03
N GLU A 4 8.25 42.50 -7.74
CA GLU A 4 8.57 41.25 -7.07
C GLU A 4 7.31 40.35 -7.03
N ASN A 5 6.92 39.82 -8.18
CA ASN A 5 6.04 38.67 -8.27
C ASN A 5 6.87 37.40 -8.04
N VAL A 6 7.45 37.27 -6.85
CA VAL A 6 8.15 36.08 -6.34
C VAL A 6 7.21 34.91 -6.01
N HIS A 7 5.96 35.00 -6.46
CA HIS A 7 4.92 33.98 -6.28
C HIS A 7 4.73 33.09 -7.49
N GLU A 8 5.45 33.31 -8.59
CA GLU A 8 5.65 32.26 -9.60
C GLU A 8 6.67 31.25 -9.05
N LEU A 9 6.26 30.60 -7.95
CA LEU A 9 6.79 29.34 -7.49
C LEU A 9 6.59 28.41 -8.67
N ALA A 10 7.60 28.33 -9.54
CA ALA A 10 7.64 27.40 -10.65
C ALA A 10 7.23 26.04 -10.08
N ALA A 11 5.97 25.66 -10.29
CA ALA A 11 5.56 24.28 -10.08
C ALA A 11 6.57 23.48 -10.89
N PRO A 12 7.25 22.48 -10.31
CA PRO A 12 8.28 21.76 -11.02
C PRO A 12 7.68 21.27 -12.34
N ASP A 13 8.09 21.88 -13.46
CA ASP A 13 7.57 21.62 -14.80
C ASP A 13 8.14 20.31 -15.37
N ARG A 14 8.40 19.35 -14.47
CA ARG A 14 8.81 18.00 -14.82
C ARG A 14 7.55 17.16 -14.84
N ALA A 15 6.95 17.06 -16.02
CA ALA A 15 6.06 15.95 -16.29
C ALA A 15 6.83 14.65 -16.00
N ILE A 16 6.32 13.82 -15.09
CA ILE A 16 6.85 12.47 -14.89
C ILE A 16 6.57 11.71 -16.17
N ASP A 17 7.63 11.41 -16.91
CA ASP A 17 7.53 10.59 -18.11
C ASP A 17 7.24 9.14 -17.69
N HIS A 18 6.45 8.42 -18.49
CA HIS A 18 6.11 7.02 -18.20
C HIS A 18 7.34 6.09 -18.22
N ASP A 19 8.42 6.54 -18.86
CA ASP A 19 9.71 5.86 -18.89
C ASP A 19 10.44 5.87 -17.53
N GLU A 20 10.05 6.74 -16.60
CA GLU A 20 10.62 6.79 -15.23
C GLU A 20 9.99 5.76 -14.28
N PHE A 21 8.90 5.09 -14.70
CA PHE A 21 8.24 4.08 -13.87
C PHE A 21 9.06 2.79 -13.81
N ASP A 22 9.37 2.31 -12.59
CA ASP A 22 9.97 0.99 -12.37
C ASP A 22 8.88 -0.07 -12.10
N PRO A 23 8.52 -0.89 -13.11
CA PRO A 23 7.51 -1.93 -12.96
C PRO A 23 7.97 -3.05 -12.04
N LEU A 24 9.27 -3.36 -12.00
CA LEU A 24 9.80 -4.45 -11.19
C LEU A 24 9.86 -4.06 -9.72
N GLY A 25 10.30 -2.82 -9.42
CA GLY A 25 10.25 -2.27 -8.07
C GLY A 25 8.83 -2.26 -7.52
N THR A 26 7.87 -1.77 -8.31
CA THR A 26 6.45 -1.72 -7.92
C THR A 26 5.88 -3.12 -7.71
N LEU A 27 6.14 -4.06 -8.61
CA LEU A 27 5.71 -5.45 -8.48
C LEU A 27 6.28 -6.10 -7.21
N THR A 28 7.56 -5.84 -6.90
CA THR A 28 8.20 -6.35 -5.70
C THR A 28 7.50 -5.87 -4.42
N LEU A 29 7.14 -4.59 -4.37
CA LEU A 29 6.38 -4.03 -3.23
C LEU A 29 5.00 -4.68 -3.09
N ILE A 30 4.29 -4.88 -4.21
CA ILE A 30 2.98 -5.53 -4.23
C ILE A 30 3.08 -6.96 -3.70
N VAL A 31 4.05 -7.75 -4.20
CA VAL A 31 4.25 -9.14 -3.78
C VAL A 31 4.63 -9.21 -2.31
N LEU A 32 5.54 -8.34 -1.85
CA LEU A 32 5.92 -8.27 -0.44
C LEU A 32 4.72 -7.97 0.45
N TYR A 33 3.91 -6.98 0.08
CA TYR A 33 2.70 -6.62 0.82
C TYR A 33 1.69 -7.78 0.85
N PHE A 34 1.47 -8.44 -0.29
CA PHE A 34 0.59 -9.60 -0.37
C PHE A 34 1.07 -10.75 0.52
N LEU A 35 2.38 -11.04 0.56
CA LEU A 35 2.95 -12.05 1.44
C LEU A 35 2.70 -11.73 2.92
N VAL A 36 2.85 -10.47 3.32
CA VAL A 36 2.53 -10.02 4.70
C VAL A 36 1.06 -10.24 5.02
N LEU A 37 0.15 -9.90 4.10
CA LEU A 37 -1.29 -10.12 4.29
C LEU A 37 -1.62 -11.61 4.44
N VAL A 38 -1.08 -12.46 3.57
CA VAL A 38 -1.31 -13.92 3.63
C VAL A 38 -0.73 -14.49 4.92
N LEU A 39 0.46 -14.06 5.35
CA LEU A 39 1.06 -14.51 6.59
C LEU A 39 0.21 -14.11 7.81
N MET A 40 -0.25 -12.86 7.86
CA MET A 40 -1.12 -12.38 8.93
C MET A 40 -2.46 -13.12 8.92
N TRP A 41 -3.04 -13.34 7.75
CA TRP A 41 -4.29 -14.10 7.59
C TRP A 41 -4.12 -15.54 8.10
N LEU A 42 -3.08 -16.25 7.64
CA LEU A 42 -2.76 -17.60 8.11
C LEU A 42 -2.55 -17.62 9.63
N PHE A 43 -1.80 -16.66 10.17
CA PHE A 43 -1.58 -16.56 11.61
C PHE A 43 -2.89 -16.41 12.38
N THR A 44 -3.77 -15.50 11.95
CA THR A 44 -5.09 -15.31 12.60
C THR A 44 -5.96 -16.56 12.47
N TYR A 45 -5.90 -17.27 11.35
CA TYR A 45 -6.61 -18.54 11.15
C TYR A 45 -6.15 -19.60 12.16
N PHE A 46 -4.83 -19.72 12.37
CA PHE A 46 -4.32 -20.65 13.39
C PHE A 46 -4.78 -20.26 14.80
N ILE A 47 -4.78 -18.97 15.15
CA ILE A 47 -5.22 -18.51 16.46
C ILE A 47 -6.71 -18.82 16.71
N GLU A 48 -7.58 -18.65 15.72
CA GLU A 48 -9.03 -18.86 15.88
C GLU A 48 -9.43 -20.33 15.75
N PHE A 49 -8.87 -21.05 14.78
CA PHE A 49 -9.39 -22.35 14.35
C PHE A 49 -8.48 -23.55 14.69
N LEU A 50 -7.24 -23.33 15.14
CA LEU A 50 -6.37 -24.45 15.54
C LEU A 50 -6.67 -24.87 16.99
N GLY A 51 -7.48 -25.90 17.15
CA GLY A 51 -7.77 -26.51 18.45
C GLY A 51 -9.00 -25.96 19.18
N ASN A 52 -9.78 -25.09 18.54
CA ASN A 52 -11.08 -24.60 19.02
C ASN A 52 -12.13 -24.75 17.91
N ASP A 53 -13.35 -25.12 18.24
CA ASP A 53 -14.47 -25.07 17.29
C ASP A 53 -14.74 -23.59 16.92
N PRO A 54 -15.12 -23.27 15.67
CA PRO A 54 -15.41 -21.90 15.24
C PRO A 54 -16.36 -21.26 16.25
N THR A 55 -16.01 -20.10 16.82
CA THR A 55 -16.95 -19.39 17.69
C THR A 55 -18.23 -19.16 16.88
N PRO A 56 -19.38 -19.80 17.23
CA PRO A 56 -20.58 -19.57 16.45
C PRO A 56 -20.94 -18.10 16.66
N LEU A 57 -20.96 -17.35 15.56
CA LEU A 57 -21.65 -16.06 15.50
C LEU A 57 -23.04 -16.33 16.06
N VAL A 58 -23.37 -15.70 17.20
CA VAL A 58 -24.59 -15.93 17.98
C VAL A 58 -25.78 -16.13 17.04
N ILE A 59 -26.27 -17.37 16.97
CA ILE A 59 -27.55 -17.68 16.33
C ILE A 59 -28.60 -17.33 17.36
N VAL A 60 -29.36 -16.25 17.08
CA VAL A 60 -30.60 -15.90 17.79
C VAL A 60 -31.67 -16.95 17.47
#